data_AF-A0A955Q0I8-F1
#
_entry.id   AF-A0A955Q0I8-F1
#
_cell.length_a   1.000
_cell.length_b   1.000
_cell.length_c   1.000
_cell.angle_alpha   90.00
_cell.angle_beta   90.00
_cell.angle_gamma   90.00
#
_symmetry.space_group_name_H-M   'P 1'
#
loop_
_entity.id
_entity.type
_entity.pdbx_description
1 polymer ?
#
loop_
_entity_poly.entity_id
_entity_poly.type
_entity_poly.pdbx_seq_one_letter_code
_entity_poly.pdbx_strand_id
1 'polypeptide(L)'
;TDSQLTQPHLLAQGNPADIIYSLTLYERTPHGNLLRVQTDTLNQPLDLNQGSKMDLGSTAKLRTLVTYLEAIERLHHAYAGHPPQKLLELNQQSLDPLSRWTLTYLQTSSDQSLSGILKAALDRQYSASPNERFWTGGGLHTFANFNKADNGKLFTVREAFHHSVNLVFIRLMRDLVQYHTFAIPGSTAMVLKDPLNPIRRQYLQKFAQQEGRIFLYRFFEKYKGLS
;
A
#
# COMPACT_ATOMS: atom_id res chain seq x y z
N THR A 1 -34.43 -26.00 -9.00
CA THR A 1 -34.24 -26.62 -7.67
C THR A 1 -32.76 -26.65 -7.38
N ASP A 2 -32.26 -25.67 -6.64
CA ASP A 2 -30.94 -25.76 -6.01
C ASP A 2 -31.02 -25.04 -4.66
N SER A 3 -31.22 -25.86 -3.64
CA SER A 3 -31.59 -25.49 -2.28
C SER A 3 -30.46 -25.83 -1.31
N GLN A 4 -29.23 -25.36 -1.57
CA GLN A 4 -28.08 -25.70 -0.71
C GLN A 4 -27.09 -24.55 -0.47
N LEU A 5 -27.59 -23.37 -0.10
CA LEU A 5 -26.78 -22.36 0.61
C LEU A 5 -27.45 -21.95 1.93
N THR A 6 -27.92 -22.94 2.67
CA THR A 6 -28.51 -22.79 4.00
C THR A 6 -27.48 -23.10 5.09
N GLN A 7 -26.49 -22.22 5.24
CA GLN A 7 -25.80 -22.08 6.53
C GLN A 7 -26.10 -20.69 7.11
N PRO A 8 -26.45 -20.59 8.40
CA PRO A 8 -26.69 -19.31 9.02
C PRO A 8 -25.35 -18.55 9.10
N HIS A 9 -25.35 -17.29 8.65
CA HIS A 9 -24.26 -16.30 8.75
C HIS A 9 -23.30 -16.07 7.56
N LEU A 10 -23.72 -16.25 6.30
CA LEU A 10 -22.95 -15.69 5.18
C LEU A 10 -23.43 -14.32 4.69
N LEU A 11 -24.68 -13.94 4.98
CA LEU A 11 -25.21 -12.60 4.68
C LEU A 11 -26.05 -12.12 5.85
N ALA A 12 -25.59 -11.08 6.54
CA ALA A 12 -26.38 -10.46 7.61
C ALA A 12 -27.57 -9.66 7.05
N GLN A 13 -27.40 -9.02 5.87
CA GLN A 13 -28.41 -8.33 5.05
C GLN A 13 -27.90 -8.23 3.59
N GLY A 14 -28.79 -8.28 2.59
CA GLY A 14 -28.46 -8.06 1.16
C GLY A 14 -29.18 -9.02 0.21
N ASN A 15 -29.28 -8.67 -1.08
CA ASN A 15 -29.82 -9.55 -2.13
C ASN A 15 -28.71 -10.49 -2.63
N PRO A 16 -28.88 -11.83 -2.57
CA PRO A 16 -27.89 -12.77 -3.09
C PRO A 16 -27.55 -12.61 -4.57
N ALA A 17 -28.42 -11.98 -5.36
CA ALA A 17 -28.19 -11.67 -6.77
C ALA A 17 -27.11 -10.59 -7.00
N ASP A 18 -26.80 -9.77 -5.99
CA ASP A 18 -25.78 -8.72 -6.07
C ASP A 18 -24.37 -9.24 -5.72
N ILE A 19 -24.25 -10.54 -5.44
CA ILE A 19 -22.98 -11.17 -5.04
C ILE A 19 -22.26 -11.67 -6.29
N ILE A 20 -21.04 -11.19 -6.48
CA ILE A 20 -20.13 -11.68 -7.51
C ILE A 20 -19.38 -12.88 -6.92
N TYR A 21 -19.54 -14.04 -7.54
CA TYR A 21 -18.78 -15.24 -7.19
C TYR A 21 -17.57 -15.34 -8.10
N SER A 22 -16.40 -15.65 -7.53
CA SER A 22 -15.20 -15.96 -8.30
C SER A 22 -14.63 -17.31 -7.84
N LEU A 23 -14.22 -18.13 -8.81
CA LEU A 23 -13.60 -19.43 -8.60
C LEU A 23 -12.20 -19.41 -9.20
N THR A 24 -11.20 -19.74 -8.38
CA THR A 24 -9.83 -19.99 -8.85
C THR A 24 -9.41 -21.39 -8.45
N LEU A 25 -9.16 -22.25 -9.43
CA LEU A 25 -8.70 -23.63 -9.24
C LEU A 25 -7.23 -23.75 -9.61
N TYR A 26 -6.43 -24.20 -8.66
CA TYR A 26 -5.05 -24.61 -8.89
C TYR A 26 -4.94 -26.13 -8.85
N GLU A 27 -4.23 -26.70 -9.82
CA GLU A 27 -3.76 -28.08 -9.75
C GLU A 27 -2.35 -28.09 -9.16
N ARG A 28 -2.13 -28.92 -8.15
CA ARG A 28 -0.81 -29.12 -7.57
C ARG A 28 -0.03 -30.14 -8.38
N THR A 29 1.14 -29.76 -8.88
CA THR A 29 2.03 -30.65 -9.65
C THR A 29 3.43 -30.70 -9.02
N PRO A 30 4.29 -31.66 -9.40
CA PRO A 30 5.69 -31.71 -8.93
C PRO A 30 6.51 -30.46 -9.25
N HIS A 31 6.10 -29.66 -10.25
CA HIS A 31 6.79 -28.44 -10.67
C HIS A 31 6.17 -27.17 -10.08
N GLY A 32 5.10 -27.28 -9.28
CA GLY A 32 4.40 -26.18 -8.65
C GLY A 32 2.88 -26.21 -8.85
N ASN A 33 2.21 -25.18 -8.34
CA ASN A 33 0.77 -25.02 -8.52
C ASN A 33 0.49 -24.38 -9.87
N LEU A 34 -0.28 -25.05 -10.71
CA LEU A 34 -0.68 -24.57 -12.03
C LEU A 34 -2.11 -24.06 -11.97
N LEU A 35 -2.35 -22.86 -12.47
CA LEU A 35 -3.68 -22.31 -12.62
C LEU A 35 -4.44 -23.10 -13.69
N ARG A 36 -5.63 -23.62 -13.35
CA ARG A 36 -6.49 -24.40 -14.28
C ARG A 36 -7.76 -23.68 -14.65
N VAL A 37 -8.40 -23.06 -13.68
CA VAL A 37 -9.66 -22.34 -13.88
C VAL A 37 -9.56 -21.02 -13.13
N GLN A 38 -9.95 -19.94 -13.77
CA GLN A 38 -10.17 -18.65 -13.15
C GLN A 38 -11.37 -18.00 -13.83
N THR A 39 -12.47 -17.86 -13.11
CA THR A 39 -13.74 -17.33 -13.65
C THR A 39 -14.51 -16.58 -12.57
N ASP A 40 -15.38 -15.67 -12.98
CA ASP A 40 -16.35 -15.03 -12.09
C ASP A 40 -17.74 -14.93 -12.74
N THR A 41 -18.74 -14.48 -11.97
CA THR A 41 -20.11 -14.24 -12.44
C THR A 41 -20.34 -12.80 -12.92
N LEU A 42 -19.30 -11.99 -13.05
CA LEU A 42 -19.39 -10.61 -13.50
C LEU A 42 -19.37 -10.57 -15.02
N ASN A 43 -20.36 -9.93 -15.64
CA ASN A 43 -20.43 -9.79 -17.10
C ASN A 43 -19.52 -8.66 -17.62
N GLN A 44 -18.25 -8.66 -17.18
CA GLN A 44 -17.18 -7.74 -17.57
C GLN A 44 -15.86 -8.53 -17.67
N PRO A 45 -14.81 -7.98 -18.32
CA PRO A 45 -13.50 -8.61 -18.28
C PRO A 45 -13.05 -8.84 -16.83
N LEU A 46 -12.63 -10.07 -16.51
CA LEU A 46 -12.16 -10.48 -15.19
C LEU A 46 -11.15 -9.45 -14.63
N ASP A 47 -11.58 -8.72 -13.61
CA ASP A 47 -10.73 -7.81 -12.84
C ASP A 47 -10.76 -8.28 -11.40
N LEU A 48 -9.65 -8.90 -10.96
CA LEU A 48 -9.42 -9.32 -9.58
C LEU A 48 -9.64 -8.19 -8.56
N ASN A 49 -9.59 -6.94 -9.01
CA ASN A 49 -9.74 -5.76 -8.17
C ASN A 49 -11.16 -5.16 -8.20
N GLN A 50 -12.00 -5.49 -9.19
CA GLN A 50 -13.40 -5.03 -9.20
C GLN A 50 -14.21 -5.83 -8.18
N GLY A 51 -14.86 -5.12 -7.25
CA GLY A 51 -15.72 -5.75 -6.25
C GLY A 51 -14.98 -6.47 -5.12
N SER A 52 -13.68 -6.78 -5.25
CA SER A 52 -12.86 -7.19 -4.11
C SER A 52 -12.71 -5.99 -3.17
N LYS A 53 -13.32 -6.08 -1.99
CA LYS A 53 -13.00 -5.18 -0.89
C LYS A 53 -11.56 -5.53 -0.52
N MET A 54 -10.59 -4.75 -1.00
CA MET A 54 -9.18 -4.96 -0.70
C MET A 54 -8.94 -4.62 0.77
N ASP A 55 -9.38 -5.52 1.65
CA ASP A 55 -9.19 -5.43 3.08
C ASP A 55 -7.76 -5.88 3.39
N LEU A 56 -7.04 -5.02 4.11
CA LEU A 56 -5.73 -5.39 4.61
C LEU A 56 -5.90 -6.41 5.74
N GLY A 57 -5.56 -7.67 5.47
CA GLY A 57 -5.54 -8.72 6.48
C GLY A 57 -4.62 -8.37 7.65
N SER A 58 -4.89 -8.91 8.83
CA SER A 58 -4.14 -8.61 10.07
C SER A 58 -2.63 -8.84 9.92
N THR A 59 -2.23 -9.87 9.17
CA THR A 59 -0.81 -10.14 8.87
C THR A 59 -0.17 -9.04 8.01
N ALA A 60 -0.90 -8.49 7.05
CA ALA A 60 -0.41 -7.39 6.23
C ALA A 60 -0.26 -6.12 7.09
N LYS A 61 -1.23 -5.82 7.97
CA LYS A 61 -1.16 -4.70 8.91
C LYS A 61 0.02 -4.82 9.87
N LEU A 62 0.24 -6.01 10.45
CA LEU A 62 1.38 -6.26 11.32
C LEU A 62 2.70 -6.07 10.57
N ARG A 63 2.82 -6.63 9.36
CA ARG A 63 4.03 -6.45 8.54
C ARG A 63 4.28 -4.98 8.23
N THR A 64 3.24 -4.24 7.81
CA THR A 64 3.35 -2.80 7.57
C THR A 64 3.82 -2.06 8.81
N LEU A 65 3.28 -2.38 9.99
CA LEU A 65 3.70 -1.78 11.25
C LEU A 65 5.18 -2.04 11.55
N VAL A 66 5.62 -3.30 11.43
CA VAL A 66 7.02 -3.68 11.67
C VAL A 66 7.95 -2.96 10.69
N THR A 67 7.66 -3.02 9.39
CA THR A 67 8.47 -2.34 8.36
C THR A 67 8.50 -0.82 8.57
N TYR A 68 7.40 -0.24 9.02
CA TYR A 68 7.34 1.17 9.37
C TYR A 68 8.27 1.52 10.54
N LEU A 69 8.25 0.74 11.61
CA LEU A 69 9.14 0.97 12.76
C LEU A 69 10.61 0.76 12.41
N GLU A 70 10.92 -0.26 11.60
CA GLU A 70 12.28 -0.47 11.08
C GLU A 70 12.77 0.71 10.22
N ALA A 71 11.89 1.32 9.42
CA ALA A 71 12.23 2.52 8.66
C ALA A 71 12.55 3.71 9.58
N ILE A 72 11.76 3.91 10.65
CA ILE A 72 12.03 4.96 11.64
C ILE A 72 13.35 4.69 12.39
N GLU A 73 13.62 3.44 12.77
CA GLU A 73 14.89 3.03 13.40
C GLU A 73 16.09 3.34 12.50
N ARG A 74 16.02 3.00 11.21
CA ARG A 74 17.09 3.32 10.25
C ARG A 74 17.30 4.83 10.10
N LEU A 75 16.21 5.60 10.03
CA LEU A 75 16.27 7.06 9.98
C LEU A 75 16.87 7.65 11.26
N HIS A 76 16.53 7.09 12.42
CA HIS A 76 17.13 7.47 13.70
C HIS A 76 18.63 7.20 13.70
N HIS A 77 19.07 5.99 13.33
CA HIS A 77 20.49 5.68 13.21
C HIS A 77 21.23 6.57 12.22
N ALA A 78 20.58 6.99 11.13
CA ALA A 78 21.18 7.86 10.13
C ALA A 78 21.34 9.33 10.60
N TYR A 79 20.48 9.82 11.51
CA TYR A 79 20.41 11.24 11.82
C TYR A 79 20.66 11.60 13.29
N ALA A 80 20.52 10.66 14.22
CA ALA A 80 20.71 10.92 15.64
C ALA A 80 22.13 11.41 15.94
N GLY A 81 22.25 12.41 16.82
CA GLY A 81 23.52 13.00 17.22
C GLY A 81 24.06 14.08 16.27
N HIS A 82 23.41 14.34 15.13
CA HIS A 82 23.75 15.50 14.30
C HIS A 82 23.35 16.83 14.97
N PRO A 83 24.11 17.92 14.76
CA PRO A 83 23.78 19.22 15.33
C PRO A 83 22.47 19.78 14.72
N PRO A 84 21.72 20.62 15.46
CA PRO A 84 20.40 21.11 15.04
C PRO A 84 20.37 21.79 13.65
N GLN A 85 21.42 22.56 13.33
CA GLN A 85 21.56 23.21 12.03
C GLN A 85 21.68 22.19 10.89
N LYS A 86 22.41 21.09 11.12
CA LYS A 86 22.55 20.03 10.11
C LYS A 86 21.25 19.28 9.89
N LEU A 87 20.52 18.99 10.97
CA LEU A 87 19.19 18.39 10.88
C LEU A 87 18.23 19.26 10.07
N LEU A 88 18.34 20.60 10.19
CA LEU A 88 17.48 21.53 9.46
C LEU A 88 17.77 21.50 7.96
N GLU A 89 19.04 21.53 7.57
CA GLU A 89 19.46 21.38 6.18
C GLU A 89 18.95 20.06 5.57
N LEU A 90 19.12 18.95 6.28
CA LEU A 90 18.65 17.63 5.84
C LEU A 90 17.12 17.60 5.70
N ASN A 91 16.40 18.25 6.62
CA ASN A 91 14.94 18.29 6.59
C ASN A 91 14.42 19.05 5.37
N GLN A 92 15.08 20.16 5.02
CA GLN A 92 14.76 20.95 3.82
C GLN A 92 14.98 20.18 2.52
N GLN A 93 15.94 19.26 2.50
CA GLN A 93 16.25 18.41 1.33
C GLN A 93 15.39 17.16 1.25
N SER A 94 14.77 16.75 2.36
CA SER A 94 13.98 15.53 2.45
C SER A 94 12.72 15.59 1.59
N LEU A 95 12.46 14.51 0.86
CA LEU A 95 11.35 14.40 -0.10
C LEU A 95 10.21 13.50 0.39
N ASP A 96 10.44 12.68 1.41
CA ASP A 96 9.46 11.74 1.96
C ASP A 96 9.00 12.16 3.36
N PRO A 97 7.74 11.82 3.73
CA PRO A 97 7.14 12.25 4.99
C PRO A 97 7.78 11.60 6.22
N LEU A 98 8.34 10.38 6.11
CA LEU A 98 8.93 9.69 7.26
C LEU A 98 10.25 10.33 7.66
N SER A 99 11.13 10.60 6.68
CA SER A 99 12.39 11.31 6.91
C SER A 99 12.16 12.70 7.47
N ARG A 100 11.20 13.47 6.91
CA ARG A 100 10.84 14.80 7.45
C ARG A 100 10.36 14.74 8.88
N TRP A 101 9.49 13.79 9.19
CA TRP A 101 8.98 13.60 10.55
C TRP A 101 10.09 13.24 11.53
N THR A 102 10.97 12.28 11.18
CA THR A 102 12.10 11.88 12.03
C THR A 102 13.06 13.04 12.28
N LEU A 103 13.42 13.80 11.25
CA LEU A 103 14.29 14.97 11.38
C LEU A 103 13.65 16.04 12.28
N THR A 104 12.35 16.29 12.12
CA THR A 104 11.60 17.24 12.96
C THR A 104 11.55 16.77 14.42
N TYR A 105 11.35 15.48 14.65
CA TYR A 105 11.37 14.89 16.00
C TYR A 105 12.73 15.08 16.68
N LEU A 106 13.83 14.78 15.98
CA LEU A 106 15.18 14.94 16.51
C LEU A 106 15.56 16.41 16.75
N GLN A 107 14.89 17.36 16.10
CA GLN A 107 15.10 18.79 16.34
C GLN A 107 14.34 19.34 17.56
N THR A 108 13.17 18.77 17.87
CA THR A 108 12.19 19.38 18.78
C THR A 108 11.93 18.57 20.05
N SER A 109 12.21 17.26 20.03
CA SER A 109 11.97 16.37 21.15
C SER A 109 13.06 16.49 22.22
N SER A 110 12.64 16.39 23.49
CA SER A 110 13.54 16.26 24.64
C SER A 110 14.13 14.85 24.76
N ASP A 111 13.36 13.82 24.43
CA ASP A 111 13.83 12.44 24.34
C ASP A 111 14.19 12.11 22.89
N GLN A 112 15.49 12.03 22.59
CA GLN A 112 16.01 11.67 21.28
C GLN A 112 16.50 10.21 21.22
N SER A 113 16.21 9.42 22.25
CA SER A 113 16.58 8.01 22.28
C SER A 113 15.81 7.20 21.23
N LEU A 114 16.37 6.05 20.83
CA LEU A 114 15.68 5.13 19.92
C LEU A 114 14.33 4.68 20.48
N SER A 115 14.25 4.40 21.78
CA SER A 115 12.98 4.08 22.43
C SER A 115 12.00 5.26 22.37
N GLY A 116 12.46 6.48 22.60
CA GLY A 116 11.64 7.69 22.56
C GLY A 116 10.98 7.89 21.20
N ILE A 117 11.79 7.85 20.12
CA ILE A 117 11.28 8.05 18.77
C ILE A 117 10.35 6.92 18.32
N LEU A 118 10.63 5.66 18.67
CA LEU A 118 9.75 4.53 18.30
C LEU A 118 8.40 4.60 19.02
N LYS A 119 8.37 5.07 20.28
CA LYS A 119 7.11 5.35 20.99
C LYS A 119 6.36 6.48 20.31
N ALA A 120 7.02 7.60 20.02
CA ALA A 120 6.41 8.72 19.32
C ALA A 120 5.91 8.35 17.92
N ALA A 121 6.62 7.45 17.23
CA ALA A 121 6.24 6.92 15.92
C ALA A 121 4.93 6.11 15.97
N LEU A 122 4.67 5.39 17.07
CA LEU A 122 3.41 4.69 17.31
C LEU A 122 2.25 5.65 17.64
N ASP A 123 2.57 6.83 18.16
CA ASP A 123 1.59 7.84 18.55
C ASP A 123 1.30 8.85 17.42
N ARG A 124 1.95 8.71 16.26
CA ARG A 124 1.63 9.51 15.06
C ARG A 124 0.20 9.27 14.63
N GLN A 125 -0.50 10.36 14.32
CA GLN A 125 -1.89 10.33 13.95
C GLN A 125 -2.07 10.27 12.43
N TYR A 126 -3.02 9.44 12.01
CA TYR A 126 -3.44 9.29 10.63
C TYR A 126 -4.95 9.40 10.52
N SER A 127 -5.42 10.01 9.43
CA SER A 127 -6.85 10.03 9.11
C SER A 127 -7.35 8.65 8.72
N ALA A 128 -8.52 8.32 9.21
CA ALA A 128 -9.31 7.18 8.76
C ALA A 128 -10.33 7.56 7.68
N SER A 129 -10.25 8.76 7.08
CA SER A 129 -11.20 9.22 6.07
C SER A 129 -11.07 8.48 4.73
N PRO A 130 -12.18 8.03 4.12
CA PRO A 130 -12.19 7.39 2.80
C PRO A 130 -12.17 8.39 1.63
N ASN A 131 -12.17 9.69 1.90
CA ASN A 131 -12.28 10.73 0.87
C ASN A 131 -11.00 10.90 0.02
N GLU A 132 -9.89 10.33 0.48
CA GLU A 132 -8.64 10.31 -0.27
C GLU A 132 -8.64 9.17 -1.30
N ARG A 133 -8.12 9.46 -2.49
CA ARG A 133 -7.90 8.48 -3.54
C ARG A 133 -6.41 8.16 -3.62
N PHE A 134 -6.08 6.89 -3.78
CA PHE A 134 -4.71 6.38 -3.75
C PHE A 134 -4.34 5.82 -5.12
N TRP A 135 -3.16 6.16 -5.62
CA TRP A 135 -2.63 5.55 -6.84
C TRP A 135 -1.95 4.22 -6.50
N THR A 136 -2.40 3.11 -7.08
CA THR A 136 -1.92 1.77 -6.74
C THR A 136 -1.34 1.03 -7.94
N GLY A 137 -0.46 1.66 -8.72
CA GLY A 137 0.27 1.01 -9.84
C GLY A 137 -0.58 0.55 -11.03
N GLY A 138 -1.85 0.17 -10.82
CA GLY A 138 -2.82 -0.23 -11.83
C GLY A 138 -4.01 0.73 -11.96
N GLY A 139 -4.00 1.86 -11.26
CA GLY A 139 -5.04 2.87 -11.34
C GLY A 139 -5.23 3.69 -10.05
N LEU A 140 -6.29 4.50 -10.05
CA LEU A 140 -6.74 5.27 -8.89
C LEU A 140 -7.78 4.44 -8.12
N HIS A 141 -7.53 4.20 -6.84
CA HIS A 141 -8.40 3.39 -5.99
C HIS A 141 -8.85 4.17 -4.74
N THR A 142 -10.04 3.85 -4.27
CA THR A 142 -10.55 4.27 -2.96
C THR A 142 -10.55 3.08 -2.02
N PHE A 143 -10.25 3.34 -0.75
CA PHE A 143 -10.30 2.33 0.31
C PHE A 143 -11.34 2.74 1.35
N ALA A 144 -11.87 1.77 2.07
CA ALA A 144 -12.85 1.99 3.14
C ALA A 144 -12.44 1.25 4.41
N ASN A 145 -12.83 1.79 5.57
CA ASN A 145 -12.75 1.04 6.81
C ASN A 145 -13.87 0.01 6.87
N PHE A 146 -13.65 -1.04 7.66
CA PHE A 146 -14.70 -2.01 7.99
C PHE A 146 -15.84 -1.32 8.75
N ASN A 147 -15.50 -0.59 9.80
CA ASN A 147 -16.44 0.21 10.57
C ASN A 147 -16.53 1.63 10.02
N LYS A 148 -17.68 2.00 9.44
CA LYS A 148 -17.92 3.33 8.87
C LYS A 148 -17.88 4.45 9.93
N ALA A 149 -18.14 4.15 11.20
CA ALA A 149 -18.06 5.14 12.28
C ALA A 149 -16.64 5.68 12.49
N ASP A 150 -15.63 4.98 11.97
CA ASP A 150 -14.22 5.40 12.08
C ASP A 150 -13.80 6.39 10.98
N ASN A 151 -14.61 6.54 9.92
CA ASN A 151 -14.28 7.37 8.76
C ASN A 151 -14.06 8.87 9.08
N GLY A 152 -14.58 9.37 10.20
CA GLY A 152 -14.42 10.77 10.62
C GLY A 152 -13.28 11.01 11.61
N LYS A 153 -12.52 9.97 11.98
CA LYS A 153 -11.59 10.02 13.12
C LYS A 153 -10.13 10.11 12.69
N LEU A 154 -9.31 10.62 13.61
CA LEU A 154 -7.87 10.46 13.62
C LEU A 154 -7.53 9.34 14.60
N PHE A 155 -6.61 8.47 14.23
CA PHE A 155 -6.10 7.42 15.11
C PHE A 155 -4.58 7.51 15.17
N THR A 156 -4.04 7.27 16.35
CA THR A 156 -2.62 6.90 16.46
C THR A 156 -2.37 5.58 15.74
N VAL A 157 -1.13 5.33 15.30
CA VAL A 157 -0.76 4.03 14.71
C VAL A 157 -1.05 2.88 15.68
N ARG A 158 -0.85 3.09 16.99
CA ARG A 158 -1.17 2.12 18.04
C ARG A 158 -2.66 1.78 18.11
N GLU A 159 -3.53 2.79 18.20
CA GLU A 159 -4.98 2.59 18.24
C GLU A 159 -5.49 1.98 16.94
N ALA A 160 -4.98 2.45 15.79
CA ALA A 160 -5.33 1.92 14.50
C ALA A 160 -4.98 0.43 14.37
N PHE A 161 -3.85 -0.01 14.93
CA PHE A 161 -3.48 -1.42 14.98
C PHE A 161 -4.45 -2.22 15.86
N HIS A 162 -4.76 -1.72 17.06
CA HIS A 162 -5.68 -2.37 17.99
C HIS A 162 -7.10 -2.50 17.40
N HIS A 163 -7.60 -1.45 16.75
CA HIS A 163 -8.92 -1.41 16.12
C HIS A 163 -8.92 -1.90 14.66
N SER A 164 -7.76 -2.33 14.13
CA SER A 164 -7.59 -2.82 12.76
C SER A 164 -8.11 -1.85 11.68
N VAL A 165 -7.86 -0.55 11.84
CA VAL A 165 -8.39 0.53 10.97
C VAL A 165 -7.65 0.56 9.62
N ASN A 166 -8.29 0.07 8.55
CA ASN A 166 -7.69 -0.08 7.23
C ASN A 166 -7.01 1.18 6.70
N LEU A 167 -7.72 2.32 6.72
CA LEU A 167 -7.28 3.54 6.05
C LEU A 167 -6.02 4.16 6.65
N VAL A 168 -5.75 3.89 7.93
CA VAL A 168 -4.48 4.27 8.57
C VAL A 168 -3.33 3.46 7.98
N PHE A 169 -3.49 2.14 7.84
CA PHE A 169 -2.46 1.28 7.25
C PHE A 169 -2.23 1.54 5.77
N ILE A 170 -3.27 1.87 4.99
CA ILE A 170 -3.11 2.30 3.59
C ILE A 170 -2.21 3.54 3.51
N ARG A 171 -2.44 4.53 4.38
CA ARG A 171 -1.62 5.75 4.45
C ARG A 171 -0.21 5.49 4.96
N LEU A 172 -0.06 4.59 5.93
CA LEU A 172 1.25 4.17 6.42
C LEU A 172 2.07 3.47 5.33
N MET A 173 1.43 2.63 4.52
CA MET A 173 2.06 2.02 3.34
C MET A 173 2.43 3.05 2.28
N ARG A 174 1.57 4.05 2.02
CA ARG A 174 1.91 5.17 1.12
C ARG A 174 3.18 5.88 1.57
N ASP A 175 3.28 6.19 2.87
CA ASP A 175 4.46 6.84 3.43
C ASP A 175 5.71 5.95 3.32
N LEU A 176 5.59 4.64 3.57
CA LEU A 176 6.66 3.65 3.37
C LEU A 176 7.12 3.56 1.91
N VAL A 177 6.19 3.53 0.96
CA VAL A 177 6.50 3.52 -0.47
C VAL A 177 7.25 4.79 -0.85
N GLN A 178 6.83 5.95 -0.36
CA GLN A 178 7.55 7.20 -0.58
C GLN A 178 8.96 7.14 0.02
N TYR A 179 9.10 6.71 1.28
CA TYR A 179 10.40 6.52 1.91
C TYR A 179 11.34 5.66 1.06
N HIS A 180 10.92 4.47 0.61
CA HIS A 180 11.75 3.64 -0.25
C HIS A 180 12.01 4.22 -1.64
N THR A 181 11.05 4.97 -2.18
CA THR A 181 11.21 5.65 -3.48
C THR A 181 12.23 6.78 -3.41
N PHE A 182 12.48 7.40 -2.26
CA PHE A 182 13.42 8.52 -2.12
C PHE A 182 14.73 8.15 -1.39
N ALA A 183 14.74 7.09 -0.57
CA ALA A 183 15.90 6.70 0.25
C ALA A 183 16.99 5.91 -0.49
N ILE A 184 16.71 5.33 -1.66
CA ILE A 184 17.69 4.52 -2.41
C ILE A 184 18.60 5.44 -3.24
N PRO A 185 19.93 5.43 -3.07
CA PRO A 185 20.85 6.13 -3.97
C PRO A 185 20.64 5.65 -5.41
N GLY A 186 20.30 6.57 -6.34
CA GLY A 186 19.88 6.22 -7.71
C GLY A 186 18.38 5.97 -7.88
N SER A 187 17.55 6.37 -6.90
CA SER A 187 16.10 6.17 -6.98
C SER A 187 15.45 6.91 -8.15
N THR A 188 14.32 6.34 -8.57
CA THR A 188 13.44 6.80 -9.65
C THR A 188 13.17 8.29 -9.61
N ALA A 189 13.04 8.91 -8.43
CA ALA A 189 12.76 10.33 -8.33
C ALA A 189 13.95 11.23 -8.68
N MET A 190 15.18 10.88 -8.29
CA MET A 190 16.38 11.63 -8.72
C MET A 190 16.70 11.36 -10.20
N VAL A 191 16.50 10.12 -10.65
CA VAL A 191 16.71 9.72 -12.05
C VAL A 191 15.68 10.35 -13.00
N LEU A 192 14.43 10.54 -12.59
CA LEU A 192 13.38 11.20 -13.38
C LEU A 192 13.45 12.73 -13.34
N LYS A 193 14.03 13.32 -12.27
CA LYS A 193 14.17 14.78 -12.12
C LYS A 193 15.25 15.37 -13.05
N ASP A 194 16.26 14.58 -13.39
CA ASP A 194 17.30 14.97 -14.36
C ASP A 194 17.04 14.34 -15.74
N PRO A 195 16.60 15.13 -16.74
CA PRO A 195 16.33 14.63 -18.09
C PRO A 195 17.54 14.02 -18.78
N LEU A 196 18.76 14.39 -18.37
CA LEU A 196 20.04 13.98 -18.97
C LEU A 196 20.66 12.77 -18.26
N ASN A 197 20.05 12.28 -17.19
CA ASN A 197 20.60 11.15 -16.44
C ASN A 197 20.64 9.88 -17.33
N PRO A 198 21.82 9.25 -17.53
CA PRO A 198 21.97 8.10 -18.43
C PRO A 198 21.13 6.88 -17.99
N ILE A 199 20.83 6.77 -16.69
CA ILE A 199 20.02 5.68 -16.11
C ILE A 199 18.51 5.89 -16.42
N ARG A 200 18.08 7.13 -16.70
CA ARG A 200 16.67 7.47 -16.95
C ARG A 200 16.09 6.74 -18.14
N ARG A 201 16.82 6.70 -19.25
CA ARG A 201 16.34 6.04 -20.48
C ARG A 201 16.18 4.53 -20.27
N GLN A 202 17.13 3.91 -19.56
CA GLN A 202 17.09 2.48 -19.24
C GLN A 202 15.97 2.15 -18.24
N TYR A 203 15.72 3.01 -17.25
CA TYR A 203 14.62 2.89 -16.31
C TYR A 203 13.25 3.04 -17.01
N LEU A 204 13.07 4.08 -17.83
CA LEU A 204 11.84 4.28 -18.62
C LEU A 204 11.57 3.12 -19.58
N GLN A 205 12.62 2.53 -20.17
CA GLN A 205 12.48 1.34 -21.01
C GLN A 205 12.03 0.12 -20.22
N LYS A 206 12.63 -0.14 -19.03
CA LYS A 206 12.23 -1.25 -18.16
C LYS A 206 10.80 -1.06 -17.63
N PHE A 207 10.45 0.16 -17.24
CA PHE A 207 9.09 0.51 -16.79
C PHE A 207 8.08 0.34 -17.94
N ALA A 208 8.37 0.89 -19.12
CA ALA A 208 7.53 0.73 -20.31
C ALA A 208 7.44 -0.73 -20.79
N GLN A 209 8.45 -1.55 -20.58
CA GLN A 209 8.39 -2.99 -20.86
C GLN A 209 7.56 -3.76 -19.82
N GLN A 210 7.62 -3.39 -18.54
CA GLN A 210 6.79 -3.99 -17.48
C GLN A 210 5.33 -3.59 -17.64
N GLU A 211 5.03 -2.30 -17.78
CA GLU A 211 3.69 -1.77 -18.08
C GLU A 211 3.20 -2.25 -19.44
N GLY A 212 4.05 -2.23 -20.45
CA GLY A 212 3.73 -2.65 -21.81
C GLY A 212 3.38 -4.13 -21.89
N ARG A 213 4.03 -5.02 -21.12
CA ARG A 213 3.61 -6.43 -21.02
C ARG A 213 2.24 -6.57 -20.37
N ILE A 214 1.95 -5.81 -19.32
CA ILE A 214 0.65 -5.84 -18.64
C ILE A 214 -0.44 -5.28 -19.57
N PHE A 215 -0.17 -4.19 -20.28
CA PHE A 215 -1.07 -3.56 -21.24
C PHE A 215 -1.31 -4.45 -22.47
N LEU A 216 -0.25 -5.00 -23.06
CA LEU A 216 -0.35 -5.91 -24.22
C LEU A 216 -1.03 -7.22 -23.85
N TYR A 217 -0.79 -7.77 -22.65
CA TYR A 217 -1.49 -8.96 -22.16
C TYR A 217 -2.99 -8.68 -21.98
N ARG A 218 -3.33 -7.56 -21.33
CA ARG A 218 -4.74 -7.12 -21.18
C ARG A 218 -5.41 -6.81 -22.51
N PHE A 219 -4.68 -6.19 -23.45
CA PHE A 219 -5.20 -5.87 -24.79
C PHE A 219 -5.40 -7.14 -25.62
N PHE A 220 -4.43 -8.06 -25.62
CA PHE A 220 -4.56 -9.35 -26.28
C PHE A 220 -5.76 -10.13 -25.72
N GLU A 221 -5.87 -10.29 -24.41
CA GLU A 221 -7.04 -10.94 -23.77
C GLU A 221 -8.37 -10.27 -24.14
N LYS A 222 -8.40 -8.93 -24.25
CA LYS A 222 -9.62 -8.18 -24.61
C LYS A 222 -10.05 -8.36 -26.08
N TYR A 223 -9.12 -8.63 -27.00
CA TYR A 223 -9.40 -8.67 -28.44
C TYR A 223 -9.21 -10.04 -29.10
N LYS A 224 -8.77 -11.07 -28.37
CA LYS A 224 -8.52 -12.44 -28.88
C LYS A 224 -9.75 -13.19 -29.42
N GLY A 225 -10.94 -12.59 -29.41
CA GLY A 225 -12.17 -13.16 -29.97
C GLY A 225 -12.97 -12.20 -30.84
N LEU A 226 -12.39 -11.06 -31.22
CA LEU A 226 -13.04 -10.03 -32.05
C LEU A 226 -12.47 -9.97 -33.48
N SER A 227 -11.73 -11.01 -33.91
CA SER A 227 -11.26 -11.21 -35.27
C SER A 227 -11.91 -12.43 -35.90
#